data_AF-A0A0A8XMW9-F1
#
_entry.id   AF-A0A0A8XMW9-F1
#
_cell.length_a   1.000
_cell.length_b   1.000
_cell.length_c   1.000
_cell.angle_alpha   90.00
_cell.angle_beta   90.00
_cell.angle_gamma   90.00
#
_symmetry.space_group_name_H-M   'P 1'
#
loop_
_entity.id
_entity.type
_entity.pdbx_description
1 polymer ?
#
loop_
_entity_poly.entity_id
_entity_poly.type
_entity_poly.pdbx_seq_one_letter_code
_entity_poly.pdbx_strand_id
1 'polypeptide(L)' 'MISQGASKVNISLVVNDSEAKQCVQALHSAFFENGFLSEVDGADVPQNGSSLNSNGSLYGN' A
#
# COMPACT_ATOMS: atom_id res chain seq x y z
N MET A 1 -6.13 10.00 -15.10
CA MET A 1 -6.55 8.67 -15.65
C MET A 1 -5.67 7.58 -15.06
N ILE A 2 -6.21 6.40 -14.75
CA ILE A 2 -5.43 5.22 -14.33
C ILE A 2 -5.67 4.11 -15.36
N SER A 3 -4.59 3.45 -15.81
CA SER A 3 -4.66 2.34 -16.76
C SER A 3 -3.73 1.21 -16.34
N GLN A 4 -4.23 -0.02 -16.33
CA GLN A 4 -3.45 -1.24 -16.12
C GLN A 4 -3.94 -2.32 -17.08
N GLY A 5 -3.01 -3.02 -17.74
CA GLY A 5 -3.35 -4.25 -18.45
C GLY A 5 -3.62 -5.40 -17.48
N ALA A 6 -4.55 -6.29 -17.81
CA ALA A 6 -4.86 -7.45 -16.97
C ALA A 6 -3.59 -8.27 -16.64
N SER A 7 -3.37 -8.53 -15.34
CA SER A 7 -2.22 -9.27 -14.81
C SER A 7 -0.85 -8.72 -15.22
N LYS A 8 -0.74 -7.41 -15.47
CA LYS A 8 0.53 -6.72 -15.69
C LYS A 8 1.02 -6.06 -14.40
N VAL A 9 2.34 -6.05 -14.23
CA VAL A 9 3.03 -5.41 -13.10
C VAL A 9 3.11 -3.89 -13.22
N ASN A 10 2.83 -3.34 -14.41
CA ASN A 10 2.88 -1.90 -14.67
C ASN A 10 1.46 -1.30 -14.63
N ILE A 11 1.34 -0.18 -13.90
CA ILE A 11 0.17 0.70 -13.88
C ILE A 11 0.63 2.06 -14.40
N SER A 12 -0.17 2.70 -15.25
CA SER A 12 0.09 4.04 -15.78
C SER A 12 -0.92 5.05 -15.24
N LEU A 13 -0.42 6.24 -14.93
CA LEU A 13 -1.18 7.35 -14.39
C LEU A 13 -1.01 8.56 -15.33
N VAL A 14 -2.11 9.16 -15.77
CA VAL A 14 -2.09 10.45 -16.46
C VAL A 14 -2.52 11.53 -15.48
N VAL A 15 -1.65 12.49 -15.29
CA VAL A 15 -1.78 13.65 -14.39
C VAL A 15 -1.50 14.93 -15.17
N ASN A 16 -1.87 16.09 -14.62
CA ASN A 16 -1.49 17.35 -15.24
C ASN A 16 0.02 17.55 -15.14
N ASP A 17 0.62 18.20 -16.14
CA ASP A 17 2.05 18.46 -16.18
C ASP A 17 2.54 19.23 -14.94
N SER A 18 1.73 20.20 -14.48
CA SER A 18 1.99 20.98 -13.27
C SER A 18 2.08 20.15 -11.98
N GLU A 19 1.53 18.94 -11.97
CA GLU A 19 1.44 18.08 -10.79
C GLU A 19 2.42 16.88 -10.87
N ALA A 20 2.97 16.59 -12.05
CA ALA A 20 3.74 15.38 -12.31
C ALA A 20 4.89 15.17 -11.33
N LYS A 21 5.65 16.24 -11.05
CA LYS A 21 6.79 16.19 -10.12
C LYS A 21 6.35 15.85 -8.69
N GLN A 22 5.27 16.49 -8.23
CA GLN A 22 4.74 16.26 -6.89
C GLN A 22 4.19 14.84 -6.75
N CYS A 23 3.48 14.33 -7.77
CA CYS A 23 2.97 12.97 -7.78
C CYS A 23 4.10 11.94 -7.65
N VAL A 24 5.20 12.10 -8.39
CA VAL A 24 6.36 11.19 -8.30
C VAL A 24 6.98 11.23 -6.92
N GLN A 25 7.16 12.42 -6.34
CA GLN A 25 7.72 12.58 -4.99
C GLN A 25 6.85 11.92 -3.93
N ALA A 26 5.53 12.14 -3.99
CA ALA A 26 4.58 11.53 -3.05
C ALA A 26 4.59 9.99 -3.14
N LEU A 27 4.62 9.44 -4.37
CA LEU A 27 4.73 7.99 -4.57
C LEU A 27 6.06 7.46 -4.01
N HIS A 28 7.17 8.16 -4.26
CA HIS A 28 8.47 7.75 -3.75
C HIS A 28 8.48 7.70 -2.22
N SER A 29 8.01 8.76 -1.56
CA SER A 29 7.95 8.79 -0.09
C SER A 29 7.03 7.71 0.47
N ALA A 30 5.84 7.52 -0.12
CA ALA A 30 4.88 6.51 0.35
C ALA A 30 5.44 5.08 0.28
N PHE A 31 6.10 4.72 -0.81
CA PHE A 31 6.57 3.34 -1.00
C PHE A 31 7.98 3.07 -0.46
N PHE A 32 8.89 4.04 -0.50
CA PHE A 32 10.31 3.79 -0.22
C PHE A 32 10.84 4.45 1.05
N GLU A 33 10.22 5.53 1.55
CA GLU A 33 10.75 6.29 2.69
C GLU A 33 9.91 6.09 3.96
N ASN A 34 8.58 6.00 3.82
CA ASN A 34 7.65 6.00 4.95
C ASN A 34 7.30 4.58 5.46
N GLY A 35 8.04 3.55 5.00
CA GLY A 35 7.96 2.20 5.56
C GLY A 35 6.69 1.40 5.23
N PHE A 36 5.85 1.86 4.29
CA PHE A 36 4.60 1.17 3.92
C PHE A 36 4.83 -0.29 3.47
N LEU A 37 5.96 -0.57 2.83
CA LEU A 37 6.32 -1.93 2.38
C LEU A 37 6.67 -2.89 3.53
N SER A 38 7.00 -2.38 4.72
CA SER A 38 7.34 -3.23 5.87
C SER A 38 6.12 -3.85 6.54
N GLU A 39 4.91 -3.32 6.30
CA GLU A 39 3.66 -3.86 6.86
C GLU A 39 3.11 -5.04 6.03
N VAL A 40 3.49 -5.11 4.74
CA VAL A 40 2.98 -6.12 3.79
C VAL A 40 3.68 -7.47 3.93
N ASP A 41 4.91 -7.51 4.46
CA ASP A 41 5.66 -8.76 4.67
C ASP A 41 5.13 -9.59 5.86
N GLY A 42 4.23 -9.02 6.68
CA GLY A 42 3.61 -9.70 7.83
C GLY A 42 2.12 -10.01 7.66
N ALA A 43 1.50 -9.66 6.54
CA ALA A 43 0.09 -9.95 6.28
C ALA A 43 -0.07 -11.34 5.68
N ASP A 44 0.07 -12.36 6.53
CA ASP A 44 -0.58 -13.64 6.28
C ASP A 44 -2.05 -13.40 5.94
N VAL A 45 -2.50 -14.15 4.93
CA VAL A 45 -3.87 -14.27 4.41
C VAL A 45 -4.93 -14.08 5.52
N PRO A 46 -6.02 -13.32 5.32
CA PRO A 46 -7.02 -13.11 6.36
C PRO A 46 -7.62 -14.45 6.81
N GLN A 47 -7.22 -14.93 7.99
CA GLN A 47 -8.10 -15.73 8.84
C GLN A 47 -9.13 -14.77 9.41
N ASN A 48 -10.36 -14.97 8.92
CA ASN A 48 -11.56 -14.28 9.36
C ASN A 48 -11.63 -14.16 10.90
N GLY A 49 -11.54 -12.93 11.42
CA GLY A 49 -12.22 -12.58 12.68
C GLY A 49 -11.41 -12.32 13.95
N SER A 50 -10.17 -11.80 13.93
CA SER A 50 -9.56 -11.31 15.18
C SER A 50 -8.85 -9.96 15.03
N SER A 51 -9.44 -8.92 15.61
CA SER A 51 -8.86 -7.58 15.76
C SER A 51 -7.82 -7.56 16.90
N LEU A 52 -6.57 -7.23 16.57
CA LEU A 52 -5.48 -7.05 17.54
C LEU A 52 -5.54 -5.65 18.16
N ASN A 53 -5.55 -5.55 19.49
CA ASN A 53 -5.35 -4.29 20.22
C ASN A 53 -3.84 -4.03 20.39
N SER A 54 -3.46 -2.74 20.42
CA SER A 54 -2.10 -2.19 20.58
C SER A 54 -1.25 -2.73 21.74
N ASN A 55 -1.79 -3.57 22.64
CA ASN A 55 -1.06 -4.24 23.71
C ASN A 55 -0.76 -5.74 23.43
N GLY A 56 -1.00 -6.23 22.21
CA GLY A 56 -0.45 -7.52 21.75
C GLY A 56 -1.02 -8.78 22.41
N SER A 57 -2.20 -8.73 23.05
CA SER A 57 -2.86 -9.93 23.59
C SER A 57 -4.06 -10.34 22.72
N LEU A 58 -4.04 -11.59 22.21
CA LEU A 58 -5.21 -12.24 21.60
C LEU A 58 -6.07 -12.90 22.69
N TYR A 59 -7.35 -12.52 22.77
CA TYR A 59 -8.37 -13.34 23.41
C TYR A 59 -9.13 -14.10 22.31
N GLY A 60 -8.89 -15.40 22.21
CA GLY A 60 -9.73 -16.32 21.44
C GLY A 60 -10.93 -16.76 22.26
N ASN A 61 -12.05 -17.03 21.58
CA ASN A 61 -13.18 -17.79 22.12
C ASN A 61 -13.05 -19.23 21.61
#